data_AF-A6DU69-F1
#
_entry.id   AF-A6DU69-F1
#
_cell.length_a   1.000
_cell.length_b   1.000
_cell.length_c   1.000
_cell.angle_alpha   90.00
_cell.angle_beta   90.00
_cell.angle_gamma   90.00
#
_symmetry.space_group_name_H-M   'P 1'
#
loop_
_entity.id
_entity.type
_entity.pdbx_description
1 polymer ?
#
loop_
_entity_poly.entity_id
_entity_poly.type
_entity_poly.pdbx_seq_one_letter_code
_entity_poly.pdbx_strand_id
1 'polypeptide(L)'
;MTKMKDTVRKHTRRCNWQSVEEIIKGLRPSLKGWYEYFKHSNRWAMLEVDAFFRRRLRSIIAKYNRKKGSHRFIDNRKYTKKYFAELGFFSLEEAWLLESQSLRSKH
;
A
#
# COMPACT_ATOMS: atom_id res chain seq x y z
N MET A 1 -14.85 -2.14 1.14
CA MET A 1 -13.40 -2.10 1.49
C MET A 1 -12.88 -3.34 2.23
N THR A 2 -13.72 -4.09 2.95
CA THR A 2 -13.30 -5.20 3.82
C THR A 2 -12.51 -6.28 3.09
N LYS A 3 -12.99 -6.76 1.93
CA LYS A 3 -12.33 -7.81 1.13
C LYS A 3 -10.88 -7.46 0.76
N MET A 4 -10.62 -6.24 0.30
CA MET A 4 -9.26 -5.84 -0.09
C MET A 4 -8.34 -5.77 1.13
N LYS A 5 -8.83 -5.18 2.23
CA LYS A 5 -8.08 -5.17 3.49
C LYS A 5 -7.77 -6.59 3.95
N ASP A 6 -8.69 -7.55 3.80
CA ASP A 6 -8.48 -8.96 4.15
C ASP A 6 -7.43 -9.65 3.29
N THR A 7 -7.41 -9.41 1.97
CA THR A 7 -6.31 -9.86 1.11
C THR A 7 -4.97 -9.36 1.64
N VAL A 8 -4.87 -8.06 1.96
CA VAL A 8 -3.67 -7.49 2.58
C VAL A 8 -3.37 -8.17 3.91
N ARG A 9 -4.36 -8.45 4.77
CA ARG A 9 -4.15 -9.17 6.05
C ARG A 9 -3.57 -10.57 5.82
N LYS A 10 -4.04 -11.30 4.80
CA LYS A 10 -3.58 -12.66 4.46
C LYS A 10 -2.11 -12.67 4.03
N HIS A 11 -1.70 -11.72 3.21
CA HIS A 11 -0.30 -11.59 2.78
C HIS A 11 0.61 -10.95 3.85
N THR A 12 0.05 -10.19 4.80
CA THR A 12 0.81 -9.53 5.89
C THR A 12 0.59 -10.21 7.25
N ARG A 13 0.53 -11.55 7.26
CA ARG A 13 0.37 -12.32 8.50
C ARG A 13 1.53 -12.09 9.47
N ARG A 14 1.24 -12.22 10.77
CA ARG A 14 2.20 -11.96 11.86
C ARG A 14 3.46 -12.84 11.76
N CYS A 15 3.34 -14.05 11.24
CA CYS A 15 4.45 -14.97 10.98
C CYS A 15 4.68 -15.08 9.47
N ASN A 16 5.09 -13.99 8.84
CA ASN A 16 5.52 -14.02 7.44
C ASN A 16 7.05 -14.01 7.37
N TRP A 17 7.63 -15.01 6.70
CA TRP A 17 9.07 -15.18 6.48
C TRP A 17 9.57 -14.44 5.22
N GLN A 18 8.65 -13.91 4.43
CA GLN A 18 8.93 -13.21 3.18
C GLN A 18 9.57 -11.84 3.43
N SER A 19 10.37 -11.36 2.48
CA SER A 19 10.85 -9.99 2.50
C SER A 19 9.71 -8.99 2.26
N VAL A 20 9.96 -7.70 2.54
CA VAL A 20 8.96 -6.64 2.32
C VAL A 20 8.66 -6.51 0.83
N GLU A 21 9.69 -6.63 0.01
CA GLU A 21 9.68 -6.60 -1.45
C GLU A 21 8.84 -7.75 -2.01
N GLU A 22 8.98 -8.96 -1.47
CA GLU A 22 8.17 -10.13 -1.86
C GLU A 22 6.69 -9.92 -1.52
N ILE A 23 6.40 -9.36 -0.35
CA ILE A 23 5.03 -9.04 0.05
C ILE A 23 4.42 -8.02 -0.90
N ILE A 24 5.17 -6.95 -1.23
CA ILE A 24 4.73 -5.93 -2.19
C ILE A 24 4.48 -6.56 -3.56
N LYS A 25 5.41 -7.37 -4.06
CA LYS A 25 5.31 -8.06 -5.35
C LYS A 25 4.09 -8.98 -5.41
N GLY A 26 3.85 -9.75 -4.34
CA GLY A 26 2.69 -10.65 -4.26
C GLY A 26 1.34 -9.93 -4.20
N LEU A 27 1.29 -8.73 -3.63
CA LEU A 27 0.07 -7.94 -3.50
C LEU A 27 -0.21 -7.02 -4.69
N ARG A 28 0.80 -6.74 -5.51
CA ARG A 28 0.68 -5.85 -6.68
C ARG A 28 -0.42 -6.28 -7.66
N PRO A 29 -0.58 -7.55 -8.05
CA PRO A 29 -1.68 -7.97 -8.93
C PRO A 29 -3.06 -7.74 -8.32
N SER A 30 -3.23 -8.01 -7.03
CA SER A 30 -4.50 -7.77 -6.32
C SER A 30 -4.82 -6.29 -6.21
N LEU A 31 -3.82 -5.44 -5.94
CA LEU A 31 -3.98 -3.98 -5.93
C LEU A 31 -4.38 -3.45 -7.31
N LYS A 32 -3.74 -3.94 -8.37
CA LYS A 32 -4.07 -3.55 -9.75
C LYS A 32 -5.48 -3.97 -10.13
N GLY A 33 -5.86 -5.22 -9.88
CA GLY A 33 -7.22 -5.70 -10.18
C GLY A 33 -8.29 -4.98 -9.36
N TRP A 34 -8.00 -4.70 -8.08
CA TRP A 34 -8.89 -3.88 -7.25
C TRP A 34 -9.01 -2.46 -7.78
N TYR A 35 -7.90 -1.81 -8.15
CA TYR A 35 -7.94 -0.48 -8.76
C TYR A 35 -8.81 -0.46 -10.00
N GLU A 36 -8.62 -1.41 -10.92
CA GLU A 36 -9.30 -1.37 -12.21
C GLU A 36 -10.82 -1.52 -12.06
N TYR A 37 -11.26 -2.29 -11.07
CA TYR A 37 -12.67 -2.39 -10.72
C TYR A 37 -13.20 -1.12 -10.03
N PHE A 38 -12.41 -0.52 -9.14
CA PHE A 38 -12.83 0.61 -8.29
C PHE A 38 -12.34 1.98 -8.76
N LYS A 39 -11.77 2.12 -9.98
CA LYS A 39 -11.12 3.36 -10.45
C LYS A 39 -12.04 4.58 -10.52
N HIS A 40 -13.34 4.35 -10.70
CA HIS A 40 -14.37 5.40 -10.67
C HIS A 40 -14.84 5.78 -9.26
N SER A 41 -14.25 5.20 -8.22
CA SER A 41 -14.52 5.57 -6.83
C SER A 41 -13.82 6.89 -6.48
N ASN A 42 -14.15 7.44 -5.30
CA ASN A 42 -13.52 8.66 -4.82
C ASN A 42 -12.03 8.45 -4.48
N ARG A 43 -11.25 9.54 -4.57
CA ARG A 43 -9.83 9.56 -4.18
C ARG A 43 -9.61 9.11 -2.73
N TRP A 44 -10.54 9.39 -1.83
CA TRP A 44 -10.46 9.03 -0.42
C TRP A 44 -10.42 7.52 -0.19
N ALA A 45 -11.18 6.74 -0.96
CA ALA A 45 -11.14 5.28 -0.90
C ALA A 45 -9.76 4.74 -1.33
N MET A 46 -9.15 5.32 -2.36
CA MET A 46 -7.79 4.97 -2.81
C MET A 46 -6.77 5.23 -1.70
N LEU A 47 -6.81 6.43 -1.11
CA LEU A 47 -5.94 6.87 -0.03
C LEU A 47 -6.03 5.97 1.20
N GLU A 48 -7.23 5.56 1.59
CA GLU A 48 -7.44 4.73 2.77
C GLU A 48 -6.85 3.33 2.60
N VAL A 49 -6.99 2.71 1.41
CA VAL A 49 -6.39 1.40 1.12
C VAL A 49 -4.87 1.50 1.11
N ASP A 50 -4.33 2.51 0.43
CA ASP A 50 -2.89 2.82 0.39
C ASP A 50 -2.31 3.04 1.79
N ALA A 51 -2.99 3.83 2.63
CA ALA A 51 -2.57 4.10 4.00
C ALA A 51 -2.61 2.84 4.88
N PHE A 52 -3.65 2.02 4.73
CA PHE A 52 -3.75 0.73 5.44
C PHE A 52 -2.58 -0.19 5.09
N PHE A 53 -2.24 -0.27 3.80
CA PHE A 53 -1.13 -1.09 3.32
C PHE A 53 0.22 -0.62 3.85
N ARG A 54 0.54 0.68 3.70
CA ARG A 54 1.80 1.25 4.21
C ARG A 54 1.93 1.08 5.72
N ARG A 55 0.84 1.24 6.47
CA ARG A 55 0.85 1.00 7.93
C ARG A 55 1.23 -0.44 8.26
N ARG A 56 0.71 -1.42 7.52
CA ARG A 56 1.04 -2.85 7.69
C ARG A 56 2.51 -3.12 7.38
N LEU A 57 3.01 -2.62 6.25
CA LEU A 57 4.41 -2.80 5.88
C LEU A 57 5.35 -2.20 6.92
N ARG A 58 5.06 -1.00 7.42
CA ARG A 58 5.85 -0.40 8.53
C ARG A 58 5.87 -1.29 9.77
N SER A 59 4.74 -1.88 10.15
CA SER A 59 4.70 -2.82 11.28
C SER A 59 5.52 -4.09 11.05
N ILE A 60 5.53 -4.61 9.81
CA ILE A 60 6.38 -5.75 9.43
C ILE A 60 7.86 -5.37 9.54
N ILE A 61 8.25 -4.24 8.96
CA ILE A 61 9.64 -3.75 9.02
C ILE A 61 10.07 -3.50 10.47
N ALA A 62 9.21 -2.92 11.30
CA ALA A 62 9.50 -2.72 12.71
C ALA A 62 9.75 -4.05 13.44
N LYS A 63 8.98 -5.09 13.11
CA LYS A 63 9.16 -6.44 13.65
C LYS A 63 10.49 -7.06 13.19
N TYR A 64 10.85 -6.97 11.91
CA TYR A 64 12.12 -7.49 11.40
C TYR A 64 13.33 -6.81 12.04
N ASN A 65 13.21 -5.51 12.31
CA ASN A 65 14.23 -4.75 13.05
C ASN A 65 14.22 -5.00 14.57
N ARG A 66 13.43 -5.97 15.08
CA ARG A 66 13.31 -6.33 16.50
C ARG A 66 13.05 -5.12 17.43
N LYS A 67 12.35 -4.10 16.93
CA LYS A 67 12.09 -2.89 17.70
C LYS A 67 11.13 -3.18 18.87
N LYS A 68 11.47 -2.67 20.07
CA LYS A 68 10.60 -2.70 21.24
C LYS A 68 9.73 -1.43 21.30
N GLY A 69 8.45 -1.54 21.61
CA GLY A 69 7.56 -0.37 21.78
C GLY A 69 7.01 0.25 20.47
N SER A 70 6.25 1.33 20.62
CA SER A 70 5.60 2.03 19.51
C SER A 70 6.53 3.08 18.90
N HIS A 71 6.97 2.86 17.66
CA HIS A 71 7.84 3.79 16.93
C HIS A 71 7.15 4.44 15.74
N ARG A 72 5.83 4.61 15.80
CA ARG A 72 4.99 5.04 14.67
C ARG A 72 5.49 6.35 14.03
N PHE A 73 5.89 7.34 14.82
CA PHE A 73 6.40 8.61 14.31
C PHE A 73 7.72 8.43 13.53
N ILE A 74 8.68 7.73 14.13
CA ILE A 74 9.99 7.46 13.53
C ILE A 74 9.85 6.60 12.27
N ASP A 75 9.02 5.56 12.32
CA ASP A 75 8.77 4.68 11.17
C ASP A 75 8.06 5.41 10.03
N ASN A 76 7.17 6.36 10.34
CA ASN A 76 6.55 7.21 9.31
C ASN A 76 7.57 8.13 8.62
N ARG A 77 8.52 8.68 9.38
CA ARG A 77 9.59 9.54 8.85
C ARG A 77 10.62 8.76 8.04
N LYS A 78 10.97 7.54 8.48
CA LYS A 78 11.94 6.67 7.81
C LYS A 78 11.36 5.98 6.57
N TYR A 79 10.17 5.41 6.69
CA TYR A 79 9.50 4.65 5.62
C TYR A 79 8.38 5.49 5.00
N THR A 80 8.81 6.45 4.18
CA THR A 80 7.96 7.41 3.49
C THR A 80 7.16 6.76 2.35
N LYS A 81 6.23 7.50 1.72
CA LYS A 81 5.56 7.04 0.49
C LYS A 81 6.59 6.70 -0.60
N LYS A 82 7.62 7.54 -0.75
CA LYS A 82 8.73 7.38 -1.69
C LYS A 82 9.50 6.08 -1.46
N TYR A 83 9.84 5.77 -0.20
CA TYR A 83 10.52 4.51 0.15
C TYR A 83 9.76 3.28 -0.38
N PHE A 84 8.44 3.22 -0.17
CA PHE A 84 7.66 2.08 -0.67
C PHE A 84 7.52 2.08 -2.19
N ALA A 85 7.43 3.25 -2.82
CA ALA A 85 7.41 3.36 -4.28
C ALA A 85 8.71 2.82 -4.92
N GLU A 86 9.87 3.11 -4.32
CA GLU A 86 11.17 2.57 -4.73
C GLU A 86 11.22 1.04 -4.61
N LEU A 87 10.54 0.46 -3.62
CA LEU A 87 10.37 -0.99 -3.47
C LEU A 87 9.32 -1.60 -4.44
N GLY A 88 8.76 -0.81 -5.36
CA GLY A 88 7.79 -1.26 -6.36
C GLY A 88 6.34 -1.30 -5.87
N PHE A 89 6.01 -0.60 -4.78
CA PHE A 89 4.63 -0.47 -4.32
C PHE A 89 3.75 0.25 -5.34
N PHE A 90 2.63 -0.35 -5.69
CA PHE A 90 1.63 0.26 -6.57
C PHE A 90 0.72 1.19 -5.78
N SER A 91 0.87 2.50 -5.96
CA SER A 91 0.02 3.50 -5.30
C SER A 91 -1.30 3.68 -6.07
N LEU A 92 -2.41 3.38 -5.40
CA LEU A 92 -3.76 3.56 -5.93
C LEU A 92 -4.08 5.04 -6.15
N GLU A 93 -3.57 5.91 -5.28
CA GLU A 93 -3.74 7.34 -5.40
C GLU A 93 -3.07 7.87 -6.67
N GLU A 94 -1.84 7.46 -6.96
CA GLU A 94 -1.11 7.93 -8.14
C GLU A 94 -1.78 7.44 -9.42
N ALA A 95 -2.21 6.17 -9.44
CA ALA A 95 -2.98 5.64 -10.57
C ALA A 95 -4.27 6.45 -10.82
N TRP A 96 -5.00 6.78 -9.76
CA TRP A 96 -6.23 7.59 -9.84
C TRP A 96 -5.97 9.01 -10.36
N LEU A 97 -4.89 9.65 -9.89
CA LEU A 97 -4.50 10.98 -10.33
C LEU A 97 -4.12 11.00 -11.82
N LEU A 98 -3.36 10.00 -12.28
CA LEU A 98 -2.96 9.87 -13.69
C LEU A 98 -4.19 9.68 -14.60
N GLU A 99 -5.15 8.86 -14.18
CA GLU A 99 -6.39 8.65 -14.93
C GLU A 99 -7.26 9.92 -14.95
N SER A 100 -7.36 10.63 -13.83
CA SER A 100 -8.10 11.90 -13.78
C SER A 100 -7.47 12.97 -14.68
N GLN A 101 -6.14 13.03 -14.73
CA GLN A 101 -5.42 13.94 -15.61
C GLN A 101 -5.59 13.59 -17.09
N SER A 102 -5.55 12.30 -17.45
CA SER A 102 -5.72 11.85 -18.83
C SER A 102 -7.12 12.14 -19.37
N LEU A 103 -8.15 12.04 -18.53
CA LEU A 103 -9.52 12.41 -18.88
C LEU A 103 -9.68 13.92 -19.08
N ARG A 104 -9.00 14.73 -18.26
CA ARG A 104 -9.06 16.20 -18.35
C ARG A 104 -8.36 16.75 -19.59
N SER A 105 -7.29 16.10 -20.05
CA SER A 105 -6.54 16.52 -21.25
C SER A 105 -7.25 16.23 -22.58
N LYS A 106 -8.35 15.48 -22.57
CA LYS A 106 -9.11 15.10 -23.79
C LYS A 106 -10.26 16.07 -24.13
N HIS A 107 -10.41 17.15 -23.37
CA HIS A 107 -11.43 18.19 -23.58
C HIS A 107 -10.81 19.51 -24.01
#